data_AF-A0A970A326-F1
#
_entry.id   AF-A0A970A326-F1
#
_cell.length_a   1.000
_cell.length_b   1.000
_cell.length_c   1.000
_cell.angle_alpha   90.00
_cell.angle_beta   90.00
_cell.angle_gamma   90.00
#
_symmetry.space_group_name_H-M   'P 1'
#
loop_
_entity.id
_entity.type
_entity.pdbx_description
1 polymer ?
#
loop_
_entity_poly.entity_id
_entity_poly.type
_entity_poly.pdbx_seq_one_letter_code
_entity_poly.pdbx_strand_id
1 'polypeptide(L)'
;MLRLFDMDREQLKALAEYRDVLERGQFFKRNFWQSEKGKTGIRLNCQVITRYCLEYIEGITPDMLPDYNLKQLKEIFVRNRLSGMLQTVFENDVVEVLKNAYPDEFKKRKLTEWMWSKHGIWNNDKYVIEAVQHMVLKEGIRRVELIPGYDWKKRLLKYGIYNVLSRFDWSIYKLFDFVYPGRFHPADFKYKTKWTTDSVRQSYENAYRLMNKVFSENQIADYEILLLNNSDFRKLGLISMLLTVFDGKPLRAKEFYFYKTVGDIENQKKLKEDIKKALIKKEDETIKKRLSEVYAGKFIYNLHSNSGLYSYLKRCAKKRGIKINALVEQFGYIYKSSRAEQKVIKPEQIWNLRKKRLTYIEIAEKLESNPTTISALCKKYFGGDPLIPRPINDYITVQELMDQHRVDHKTIMKLVQENNFENHVTIRNRYLKKSEIIPSILEYKRQSLHHQALLDRYSG
;
A
#
# COMPACT_ATOMS: atom_id res chain seq x y z
N MET A 1 -41.78 38.33 -20.34
CA MET A 1 -42.99 38.96 -20.92
C MET A 1 -42.56 40.21 -21.68
N LEU A 2 -42.70 40.16 -23.01
CA LEU A 2 -42.36 41.26 -23.93
C LEU A 2 -43.22 42.50 -23.62
N ARG A 3 -42.57 43.63 -23.31
CA ARG A 3 -43.25 44.93 -23.16
C ARG A 3 -43.29 45.60 -24.52
N LEU A 4 -44.43 45.52 -25.20
CA LEU A 4 -44.62 46.09 -26.55
C LEU A 4 -44.36 47.60 -26.62
N PHE A 5 -44.49 48.32 -25.50
CA PHE A 5 -44.25 49.76 -25.39
C PHE A 5 -42.77 50.16 -25.32
N ASP A 6 -41.88 49.20 -25.08
CA ASP A 6 -40.42 49.44 -24.99
C ASP A 6 -39.70 49.15 -26.33
N MET A 7 -40.45 48.79 -27.39
CA MET A 7 -39.91 48.39 -28.69
C MET A 7 -39.81 49.57 -29.65
N ASP A 8 -38.76 49.57 -30.46
CA ASP A 8 -38.62 50.55 -31.53
C ASP A 8 -39.59 50.28 -32.71
N ARG A 9 -39.72 51.27 -33.60
CA ARG A 9 -40.62 51.20 -34.75
C ARG A 9 -40.25 50.05 -35.71
N GLU A 10 -38.99 49.66 -35.80
CA GLU A 10 -38.55 48.57 -36.69
C GLU A 10 -38.95 47.20 -36.12
N GLN A 11 -38.76 47.01 -34.82
CA GLN A 11 -39.15 45.80 -34.09
C GLN A 11 -40.67 45.58 -34.14
N LEU A 12 -41.46 46.65 -34.00
CA LEU A 12 -42.93 46.57 -34.13
C LEU A 12 -43.35 46.18 -35.55
N LYS A 13 -42.68 46.71 -36.59
CA LYS A 13 -42.92 46.30 -37.98
C LYS A 13 -42.55 44.84 -38.22
N ALA A 14 -41.42 44.39 -37.67
CA ALA A 14 -40.98 43.00 -37.77
C ALA A 14 -41.97 42.02 -37.11
N LEU A 15 -42.52 42.40 -35.95
CA LEU A 15 -43.57 41.62 -35.29
C LEU A 15 -44.87 41.58 -36.08
N ALA A 16 -45.31 42.72 -36.63
CA ALA A 16 -46.50 42.77 -37.47
C ALA A 16 -46.36 41.85 -38.69
N GLU A 17 -45.19 41.89 -39.35
CA GLU A 17 -44.89 41.01 -40.48
C GLU A 17 -44.85 39.54 -40.06
N TYR A 18 -44.30 39.22 -38.89
CA TYR A 18 -44.33 37.85 -38.38
C TYR A 18 -45.76 37.36 -38.09
N ARG A 19 -46.61 38.23 -37.55
CA ARG A 19 -48.03 37.93 -37.33
C ARG A 19 -48.76 37.64 -38.64
N ASP A 20 -48.55 38.46 -39.67
CA ASP A 20 -49.10 38.23 -41.01
C ASP A 20 -48.65 36.88 -41.59
N VAL A 21 -47.37 36.50 -41.40
CA VAL A 21 -46.82 35.20 -41.81
C VAL A 21 -47.54 34.03 -41.14
N LEU A 22 -47.88 34.17 -39.85
CA LEU A 22 -48.57 33.13 -39.09
C LEU A 22 -50.05 33.05 -39.44
N GLU A 23 -50.75 34.20 -39.51
CA GLU A 23 -52.20 34.27 -39.76
C GLU A 23 -52.57 33.94 -41.20
N ARG A 24 -51.80 34.44 -42.18
CA ARG A 24 -52.09 34.26 -43.62
C ARG A 24 -51.34 33.08 -44.23
N GLY A 25 -50.44 32.45 -43.48
CA GLY A 25 -49.60 31.35 -43.96
C GLY A 25 -48.64 31.73 -45.08
N GLN A 26 -48.31 33.01 -45.23
CA GLN A 26 -47.38 33.52 -46.25
C GLN A 26 -45.91 33.38 -45.80
N PHE A 27 -44.98 33.71 -46.70
CA PHE A 27 -43.55 33.78 -46.36
C PHE A 27 -43.19 35.22 -45.97
N PHE A 28 -42.10 35.37 -45.21
CA PHE A 28 -41.49 36.67 -44.97
C PHE A 28 -41.15 37.36 -46.30
N LYS A 29 -41.18 38.69 -46.33
CA LYS A 29 -40.85 39.45 -47.55
C LYS A 29 -39.45 39.10 -48.03
N ARG A 30 -39.26 39.23 -49.35
CA ARG A 30 -37.96 39.00 -49.99
C ARG A 30 -36.89 39.86 -49.29
N ASN A 31 -35.76 39.23 -48.98
CA ASN A 31 -34.60 39.84 -48.29
C ASN A 31 -34.81 40.25 -46.83
N PHE A 32 -35.96 39.95 -46.21
CA PHE A 32 -36.20 40.26 -44.79
C PHE A 32 -35.10 39.69 -43.86
N TRP A 33 -34.69 38.44 -44.08
CA TRP A 33 -33.62 37.82 -43.30
C TRP A 33 -32.20 38.21 -43.75
N GLN A 34 -32.04 38.60 -45.01
CA GLN A 34 -30.72 39.01 -45.52
C GLN A 34 -30.26 40.34 -44.91
N SER A 35 -31.20 41.26 -44.66
CA SER A 35 -30.89 42.52 -43.98
C SER A 35 -30.42 42.30 -42.54
N GLU A 36 -30.95 41.31 -41.83
CA GLU A 36 -30.50 40.95 -40.47
C GLU A 36 -29.16 40.20 -40.48
N LYS A 37 -28.87 39.40 -41.52
CA LYS A 37 -27.58 38.69 -41.65
C LYS A 37 -26.39 39.66 -41.66
N GLY A 38 -26.54 40.79 -42.35
CA GLY A 38 -25.50 41.81 -42.47
C GLY A 38 -25.26 42.67 -41.21
N LYS A 39 -26.11 42.57 -40.19
CA LYS A 39 -25.96 43.33 -38.94
C LYS A 39 -24.94 42.66 -38.01
N THR A 40 -24.07 43.47 -37.39
CA THR A 40 -23.14 43.04 -36.35
C THR A 40 -23.79 43.18 -34.96
N GLY A 41 -23.51 42.24 -34.05
CA GLY A 41 -24.09 42.26 -32.70
C GLY A 41 -25.50 41.68 -32.60
N ILE A 42 -26.33 42.21 -31.69
CA ILE A 42 -27.70 41.73 -31.47
C ILE A 42 -28.58 42.11 -32.66
N ARG A 43 -29.16 41.10 -33.30
CA ARG A 43 -30.09 41.22 -34.41
C ARG A 43 -31.49 41.43 -33.85
N LEU A 44 -31.87 42.70 -33.70
CA LEU A 44 -33.06 43.14 -32.96
C LEU A 44 -34.37 42.53 -33.49
N ASN A 45 -34.53 42.41 -34.81
CA ASN A 45 -35.75 41.82 -35.39
C ASN A 45 -35.81 40.31 -35.11
N CYS A 46 -34.69 39.61 -35.28
CA CYS A 46 -34.58 38.20 -34.90
C CYS A 46 -34.85 37.99 -33.41
N GLN A 47 -34.29 38.86 -32.55
CA GLN A 47 -34.48 38.77 -31.09
C GLN A 47 -35.96 38.85 -30.73
N VAL A 48 -36.66 39.88 -31.21
CA VAL A 48 -38.06 40.11 -30.87
C VAL A 48 -38.96 39.01 -31.44
N ILE A 49 -38.74 38.58 -32.68
CA ILE A 49 -39.48 37.48 -33.31
C ILE A 49 -39.27 36.15 -32.56
N THR A 50 -38.02 35.82 -32.21
CA THR A 50 -37.72 34.59 -31.46
C THR A 50 -38.38 34.61 -30.09
N ARG A 51 -38.32 35.74 -29.37
CA ARG A 51 -38.97 35.88 -28.07
C ARG A 51 -40.48 35.78 -28.17
N TYR A 52 -41.09 36.38 -29.20
CA TYR A 52 -42.53 36.27 -29.41
C TYR A 52 -42.94 34.83 -29.72
N CYS A 53 -42.18 34.13 -30.57
CA CYS A 53 -42.39 32.72 -30.87
C CYS A 53 -42.32 31.85 -29.61
N LEU A 54 -41.28 32.00 -28.79
CA LEU A 54 -41.09 31.16 -27.61
C LEU A 54 -42.03 31.56 -26.47
N GLU A 55 -42.01 32.83 -26.04
CA GLU A 55 -42.77 33.28 -24.86
C GLU A 55 -44.28 33.32 -25.11
N TYR A 56 -44.73 33.74 -26.30
CA TYR A 56 -46.13 34.05 -26.55
C TYR A 56 -46.88 32.97 -27.33
N ILE A 57 -46.25 32.39 -28.36
CA ILE A 57 -46.90 31.33 -29.17
C ILE A 57 -46.80 29.98 -28.45
N GLU A 58 -45.60 29.63 -27.98
CA GLU A 58 -45.32 28.30 -27.41
C GLU A 58 -45.40 28.28 -25.87
N GLY A 59 -45.48 29.44 -25.22
CA GLY A 59 -45.52 29.54 -23.75
C GLY A 59 -44.22 29.14 -23.06
N ILE A 60 -43.11 29.07 -23.79
CA ILE A 60 -41.78 28.67 -23.30
C ILE A 60 -41.04 29.91 -22.81
N THR A 61 -40.92 30.02 -21.49
CA THR A 61 -40.12 31.06 -20.84
C THR A 61 -38.63 30.64 -20.78
N PRO A 62 -37.69 31.58 -20.62
CA PRO A 62 -36.26 31.26 -20.59
C PRO A 62 -35.86 30.20 -19.56
N ASP A 63 -36.55 30.14 -18.43
CA ASP A 63 -36.31 29.18 -17.35
C ASP A 63 -36.75 27.73 -17.69
N MET A 64 -37.65 27.56 -18.66
CA MET A 64 -38.12 26.28 -19.21
C MET A 64 -37.26 25.78 -20.37
N LEU A 65 -36.41 26.62 -20.98
CA LEU A 65 -35.51 26.20 -22.07
C LEU A 65 -34.71 24.92 -21.76
N PRO A 66 -34.20 24.69 -20.53
CA PRO A 66 -33.48 23.47 -20.19
C PRO A 66 -34.26 22.16 -20.35
N ASP A 67 -35.59 22.22 -20.34
CA ASP A 67 -36.47 21.05 -20.47
C ASP A 67 -36.56 20.56 -21.93
N TYR A 68 -36.10 21.38 -22.88
CA TYR A 68 -36.10 21.07 -24.31
C TYR A 68 -34.68 20.78 -24.80
N ASN A 69 -34.57 19.92 -25.81
CA ASN A 69 -33.33 19.75 -26.56
C ASN A 69 -33.28 20.65 -27.81
N LEU A 70 -32.09 20.87 -28.37
CA LEU A 70 -31.92 21.75 -29.54
C LEU A 70 -32.68 21.26 -30.78
N LYS A 71 -32.91 19.95 -30.92
CA LYS A 71 -33.71 19.41 -32.04
C LYS A 71 -35.18 19.78 -31.89
N GLN A 72 -35.75 19.63 -30.69
CA GLN A 72 -37.12 20.05 -30.37
C GLN A 72 -37.29 21.56 -30.56
N LEU A 73 -36.32 22.38 -30.11
CA LEU A 73 -36.36 23.82 -30.32
C LEU A 73 -36.25 24.19 -31.81
N LYS A 74 -35.44 23.46 -32.58
CA LYS A 74 -35.40 23.60 -34.04
C LYS A 74 -36.75 23.28 -34.68
N GLU A 75 -37.38 22.18 -34.27
CA GLU A 75 -38.70 21.77 -34.76
C GLU A 75 -39.77 22.82 -34.44
N ILE A 76 -39.74 23.39 -33.23
CA ILE A 76 -40.60 24.51 -32.83
C ILE A 76 -40.42 25.70 -33.76
N PHE A 77 -39.17 26.12 -34.02
CA PHE A 77 -38.91 27.24 -34.92
C PHE A 77 -39.35 26.96 -36.37
N VAL A 78 -39.14 25.73 -36.86
CA VAL A 78 -39.57 25.33 -38.20
C VAL A 78 -41.11 25.32 -38.31
N ARG A 79 -41.80 24.74 -37.32
CA ARG A 79 -43.27 24.72 -37.26
C ARG A 79 -43.87 26.13 -37.23
N ASN A 80 -43.20 27.05 -36.55
CA ASN A 80 -43.58 28.46 -36.46
C ASN A 80 -43.01 29.33 -37.60
N ARG A 81 -42.68 28.73 -38.75
CA ARG A 81 -42.26 29.41 -40.00
C ARG A 81 -40.98 30.23 -39.89
N LEU A 82 -40.11 29.95 -38.92
CA LEU A 82 -38.83 30.62 -38.73
C LEU A 82 -37.64 29.89 -39.38
N SER A 83 -37.90 28.92 -40.26
CA SER A 83 -36.84 28.18 -40.99
C SER A 83 -35.92 29.11 -41.79
N GLY A 84 -36.48 30.16 -42.42
CA GLY A 84 -35.72 31.16 -43.17
C GLY A 84 -34.74 31.95 -42.30
N MET A 85 -35.13 32.29 -41.07
CA MET A 85 -34.27 32.93 -40.08
C MET A 85 -33.12 32.01 -39.68
N LEU A 86 -33.45 30.76 -39.33
CA LEU A 86 -32.47 29.76 -38.93
C LEU A 86 -31.38 29.59 -39.99
N GLN A 87 -31.77 29.39 -41.25
CA GLN A 87 -30.83 29.13 -42.34
C GLN A 87 -30.04 30.38 -42.75
N THR A 88 -30.72 31.51 -42.93
CA THR A 88 -30.11 32.71 -43.52
C THR A 88 -29.25 33.47 -42.52
N VAL A 89 -29.73 33.61 -41.28
CA VAL A 89 -29.16 34.52 -40.28
C VAL A 89 -28.21 33.78 -39.32
N PHE A 90 -28.55 32.56 -38.94
CA PHE A 90 -27.85 31.80 -37.90
C PHE A 90 -27.23 30.49 -38.41
N GLU A 91 -27.21 30.24 -39.71
CA GLU A 91 -26.57 29.06 -40.31
C GLU A 91 -27.03 27.72 -39.71
N ASN A 92 -28.30 27.65 -39.31
CA ASN A 92 -28.95 26.56 -38.57
C ASN A 92 -28.47 26.34 -37.13
N ASP A 93 -27.75 27.29 -36.54
CA ASP A 93 -27.35 27.28 -35.12
C ASP A 93 -28.49 27.80 -34.22
N VAL A 94 -29.20 26.87 -33.59
CA VAL A 94 -30.28 27.13 -32.64
C VAL A 94 -29.79 27.86 -31.39
N VAL A 95 -28.55 27.63 -30.97
CA VAL A 95 -28.01 28.26 -29.75
C VAL A 95 -27.73 29.73 -29.99
N GLU A 96 -27.19 30.11 -31.15
CA GLU A 96 -26.98 31.52 -31.50
C GLU A 96 -28.31 32.28 -31.60
N VAL A 97 -29.37 31.63 -32.07
CA VAL A 97 -30.73 32.19 -32.04
C VAL A 97 -31.16 32.50 -30.60
N LEU A 98 -30.94 31.57 -29.68
CA LEU A 98 -31.32 31.73 -28.27
C LEU A 98 -30.46 32.78 -27.56
N LYS A 99 -29.15 32.85 -27.83
CA LYS A 99 -28.26 33.90 -27.30
C LYS A 99 -28.68 35.28 -27.77
N ASN A 100 -29.04 35.40 -29.05
CA ASN A 100 -29.56 36.64 -29.60
C ASN A 100 -30.89 37.04 -28.93
N ALA A 101 -31.75 36.06 -28.65
CA ALA A 101 -33.03 36.27 -27.98
C ALA A 101 -32.88 36.68 -26.50
N TYR A 102 -31.99 36.03 -25.76
CA TYR A 102 -31.87 36.18 -24.31
C TYR A 102 -30.43 36.42 -23.83
N PRO A 103 -29.74 37.47 -24.30
CA PRO A 103 -28.31 37.67 -24.02
C PRO A 103 -28.01 37.70 -22.52
N ASP A 104 -28.88 38.29 -21.70
CA ASP A 104 -28.69 38.37 -20.25
C ASP A 104 -29.06 37.08 -19.52
N GLU A 105 -30.01 36.30 -20.01
CA GLU A 105 -30.34 34.99 -19.42
C GLU A 105 -29.21 33.98 -19.69
N PHE A 106 -28.54 34.08 -20.83
CA PHE A 106 -27.35 33.26 -21.13
C PHE A 106 -26.11 33.69 -20.36
N LYS A 107 -26.09 34.91 -19.80
CA LYS A 107 -25.13 35.31 -18.75
C LYS A 107 -25.48 34.67 -17.39
N LYS A 108 -26.73 34.23 -17.18
CA LYS A 108 -27.11 33.49 -15.97
C LYS A 108 -26.66 32.03 -16.06
N ARG A 109 -26.17 31.52 -14.93
CA ARG A 109 -25.46 30.23 -14.85
C ARG A 109 -26.27 29.02 -15.33
N LYS A 110 -27.59 29.01 -15.10
CA LYS A 110 -28.49 27.89 -15.44
C LYS A 110 -28.48 27.56 -16.94
N LEU A 111 -28.55 28.59 -17.79
CA LEU A 111 -28.57 28.39 -19.24
C LEU A 111 -27.17 28.12 -19.80
N THR A 112 -26.13 28.67 -19.20
CA THR A 112 -24.74 28.35 -19.57
C THR A 112 -24.41 26.88 -19.31
N GLU A 113 -24.86 26.30 -18.19
CA GLU A 113 -24.67 24.87 -17.89
C GLU A 113 -25.46 23.95 -18.83
N TRP A 114 -26.71 24.31 -19.16
CA TRP A 114 -27.51 23.58 -20.15
C TRP A 114 -26.84 23.59 -21.53
N MET A 115 -26.22 24.71 -21.92
CA MET A 115 -25.44 24.81 -23.17
C MET A 115 -24.23 23.89 -23.22
N TRP A 116 -23.59 23.58 -22.09
CA TRP A 116 -22.44 22.68 -22.05
C TRP A 116 -22.82 21.20 -22.12
N SER A 117 -24.11 20.87 -22.06
CA SER A 117 -24.57 19.48 -21.94
C SER A 117 -24.53 18.68 -23.27
N LYS A 118 -25.27 17.57 -23.33
CA LYS A 118 -25.45 16.63 -24.46
C LYS A 118 -25.79 17.27 -25.82
N HIS A 119 -26.06 18.57 -25.85
CA HIS A 119 -26.41 19.37 -27.02
C HIS A 119 -25.40 20.50 -27.35
N GLY A 120 -24.25 20.56 -26.67
CA GLY A 120 -23.38 21.74 -26.68
C GLY A 120 -22.55 22.03 -27.94
N ILE A 121 -22.11 23.30 -28.02
CA ILE A 121 -21.22 23.85 -29.05
C ILE A 121 -19.75 23.54 -28.66
N TRP A 122 -19.27 22.32 -28.93
CA TRP A 122 -17.87 21.95 -28.67
C TRP A 122 -16.86 22.58 -29.64
N ASN A 123 -17.35 23.27 -30.66
CA ASN A 123 -16.54 23.99 -31.65
C ASN A 123 -15.95 25.30 -31.09
N ASN A 124 -16.40 25.78 -29.93
CA ASN A 124 -15.90 27.02 -29.32
C ASN A 124 -14.96 26.72 -28.14
N ASP A 125 -13.69 27.06 -28.31
CA ASP A 125 -12.59 26.85 -27.35
C ASP A 125 -12.87 27.41 -25.97
N LYS A 126 -13.43 28.62 -25.91
CA LYS A 126 -13.72 29.31 -24.65
C LYS A 126 -14.74 28.53 -23.81
N TYR A 127 -15.75 27.94 -24.47
CA TYR A 127 -16.77 27.16 -23.78
C TYR A 127 -16.26 25.79 -23.33
N VAL A 128 -15.39 25.15 -24.10
CA VAL A 128 -14.71 23.91 -23.66
C VAL A 128 -13.93 24.17 -22.37
N ILE A 129 -13.12 25.24 -22.35
CA ILE A 129 -12.30 25.62 -21.19
C ILE A 129 -13.18 25.91 -19.98
N GLU A 130 -14.20 26.76 -20.14
CA GLU A 130 -15.08 27.15 -19.03
C GLU A 130 -15.84 25.94 -18.45
N ALA A 131 -16.40 25.08 -19.32
CA ALA A 131 -17.16 23.90 -18.90
C ALA A 131 -16.28 22.93 -18.10
N VAL A 132 -15.06 22.66 -18.58
CA VAL A 132 -14.14 21.72 -17.90
C VAL A 132 -13.63 22.31 -16.59
N GLN A 133 -13.22 23.58 -16.57
CA GLN A 133 -12.75 24.25 -15.34
C GLN A 133 -13.86 24.29 -14.28
N HIS A 134 -15.10 24.57 -14.69
CA HIS A 134 -16.24 24.53 -13.79
C HIS A 134 -16.51 23.14 -13.22
N MET A 135 -16.48 22.10 -14.06
CA MET A 135 -16.60 20.71 -13.62
C MET A 135 -15.52 20.37 -12.56
N VAL A 136 -14.26 20.71 -12.84
CA VAL A 136 -13.13 20.45 -11.93
C VAL A 136 -13.35 21.13 -10.58
N LEU A 137 -13.81 22.38 -10.59
CA LEU A 137 -14.10 23.15 -9.38
C LEU A 137 -15.27 22.55 -8.57
N LYS A 138 -16.35 22.13 -9.25
CA LYS A 138 -17.51 21.48 -8.61
C LYS A 138 -17.21 20.11 -8.01
N GLU A 139 -16.25 19.38 -8.60
CA GLU A 139 -15.72 18.14 -8.03
C GLU A 139 -14.81 18.39 -6.80
N GLY A 140 -14.57 19.65 -6.42
CA GLY A 140 -13.77 20.02 -5.26
C GLY A 140 -12.26 19.93 -5.49
N ILE A 141 -11.83 19.83 -6.76
CA ILE A 141 -10.41 19.67 -7.11
C ILE A 141 -9.76 21.05 -7.14
N ARG A 142 -9.09 21.41 -6.04
CA ARG A 142 -8.41 22.71 -5.89
C ARG A 142 -7.00 22.74 -6.48
N ARG A 143 -6.36 21.58 -6.58
CA ARG A 143 -5.00 21.42 -7.11
C ARG A 143 -5.07 20.73 -8.46
N VAL A 144 -4.56 21.40 -9.49
CA VAL A 144 -4.59 20.93 -10.89
C VAL A 144 -3.82 19.61 -11.02
N GLU A 145 -2.79 19.40 -10.21
CA GLU A 145 -1.95 18.20 -10.20
C GLU A 145 -2.73 16.93 -9.82
N LEU A 146 -3.86 17.06 -9.13
CA LEU A 146 -4.69 15.91 -8.71
C LEU A 146 -5.61 15.42 -9.83
N ILE A 147 -5.78 16.20 -10.91
CA ILE A 147 -6.68 15.90 -12.02
C ILE A 147 -6.48 14.46 -12.57
N PRO A 148 -5.26 13.99 -12.87
CA PRO A 148 -5.08 12.70 -13.53
C PRO A 148 -5.51 11.47 -12.70
N GLY A 149 -5.64 11.61 -11.38
CA GLY A 149 -6.00 10.53 -10.46
C GLY A 149 -7.47 10.09 -10.52
N TYR A 150 -8.34 10.92 -11.09
CA TYR A 150 -9.78 10.75 -11.11
C TYR A 150 -10.31 9.96 -12.32
N ASP A 151 -11.46 9.30 -12.12
CA ASP A 151 -12.26 8.73 -13.21
C ASP A 151 -13.01 9.85 -13.93
N TRP A 152 -12.45 10.30 -15.05
CA TRP A 152 -13.03 11.39 -15.85
C TRP A 152 -14.16 10.92 -16.74
N LYS A 153 -14.22 9.65 -17.15
CA LYS A 153 -15.37 9.15 -17.91
C LYS A 153 -16.64 9.31 -17.07
N LYS A 154 -16.63 8.86 -15.82
CA LYS A 154 -17.76 9.00 -14.90
C LYS A 154 -18.14 10.47 -14.64
N ARG A 155 -17.14 11.34 -14.45
CA ARG A 155 -17.37 12.77 -14.18
C ARG A 155 -17.92 13.51 -15.38
N LEU A 156 -17.32 13.35 -16.56
CA LEU A 156 -17.79 13.98 -17.78
C LEU A 156 -19.24 13.57 -18.11
N LEU A 157 -19.62 12.32 -17.83
CA LEU A 157 -21.01 11.85 -17.95
C LEU A 157 -21.94 12.52 -16.91
N LYS A 158 -21.51 12.63 -15.64
CA LYS A 158 -22.28 13.29 -14.56
C LYS A 158 -22.66 14.72 -14.91
N TYR A 159 -21.76 15.48 -15.55
CA TYR A 159 -22.03 16.87 -15.96
C TYR A 159 -22.56 16.99 -17.38
N GLY A 160 -22.86 15.88 -18.07
CA GLY A 160 -23.39 15.90 -19.43
C GLY A 160 -22.43 16.40 -20.51
N ILE A 161 -21.13 16.54 -20.20
CA ILE A 161 -20.12 17.12 -21.08
C ILE A 161 -19.25 16.06 -21.79
N TYR A 162 -19.59 14.77 -21.66
CA TYR A 162 -18.81 13.65 -22.22
C TYR A 162 -18.55 13.75 -23.73
N ASN A 163 -19.50 14.31 -24.48
CA ASN A 163 -19.39 14.46 -25.93
C ASN A 163 -18.29 15.44 -26.36
N VAL A 164 -17.77 16.29 -25.46
CA VAL A 164 -16.62 17.16 -25.76
C VAL A 164 -15.40 16.38 -26.23
N LEU A 165 -15.27 15.13 -25.79
CA LEU A 165 -14.16 14.26 -26.13
C LEU A 165 -14.11 13.89 -27.62
N SER A 166 -15.21 14.02 -28.38
CA SER A 166 -15.19 13.76 -29.83
C SER A 166 -14.22 14.68 -30.58
N ARG A 167 -14.04 15.91 -30.10
CA ARG A 167 -13.07 16.88 -30.62
C ARG A 167 -11.61 16.49 -30.33
N PHE A 168 -11.40 15.65 -29.33
CA PHE A 168 -10.08 15.30 -28.81
C PHE A 168 -9.75 13.83 -29.07
N ASP A 169 -10.27 13.22 -30.13
CA ASP A 169 -10.10 11.80 -30.48
C ASP A 169 -10.42 10.86 -29.32
N TRP A 170 -11.45 11.21 -28.54
CA TRP A 170 -11.84 10.50 -27.33
C TRP A 170 -10.77 10.43 -26.23
N SER A 171 -9.74 11.30 -26.30
CA SER A 171 -8.64 11.36 -25.34
C SER A 171 -8.88 12.39 -24.24
N ILE A 172 -9.00 11.88 -23.02
CA ILE A 172 -9.13 12.70 -21.80
C ILE A 172 -7.85 13.49 -21.55
N TYR A 173 -6.67 12.92 -21.85
CA TYR A 173 -5.41 13.67 -21.78
C TYR A 173 -5.47 14.89 -22.71
N LYS A 174 -5.82 14.70 -23.99
CA LYS A 174 -5.86 15.80 -24.97
C LYS A 174 -6.82 16.91 -24.53
N LEU A 175 -7.98 16.54 -23.96
CA LEU A 175 -8.92 17.51 -23.37
C LEU A 175 -8.26 18.34 -22.24
N PHE A 176 -7.60 17.68 -21.28
CA PHE A 176 -7.00 18.38 -20.14
C PHE A 176 -5.72 19.13 -20.50
N ASP A 177 -4.95 18.67 -21.47
CA ASP A 177 -3.80 19.38 -22.03
C ASP A 177 -4.28 20.63 -22.79
N PHE A 178 -5.42 20.57 -23.49
CA PHE A 178 -6.03 21.76 -24.08
C PHE A 178 -6.48 22.78 -23.03
N VAL A 179 -7.11 22.34 -21.94
CA VAL A 179 -7.63 23.22 -20.88
C VAL A 179 -6.51 23.75 -19.97
N TYR A 180 -5.46 22.95 -19.75
CA TYR A 180 -4.30 23.28 -18.92
C TYR A 180 -2.99 22.94 -19.67
N PRO A 181 -2.61 23.75 -20.67
CA PRO A 181 -1.46 23.47 -21.54
C PRO A 181 -0.17 23.18 -20.79
N GLY A 182 0.45 22.02 -21.10
CA GLY A 182 1.76 21.64 -20.58
C GLY A 182 1.79 21.26 -19.10
N ARG A 183 0.63 21.15 -18.43
CA ARG A 183 0.54 20.78 -17.01
C ARG A 183 0.57 19.28 -16.77
N PHE A 184 0.26 18.48 -17.79
CA PHE A 184 0.11 17.04 -17.67
C PHE A 184 0.92 16.30 -18.71
N HIS A 185 1.19 15.04 -18.43
CA HIS A 185 1.68 14.09 -19.40
C HIS A 185 0.64 12.99 -19.66
N PRO A 186 0.58 12.38 -20.86
CA PRO A 186 -0.33 11.25 -21.12
C PRO A 186 -0.21 10.12 -20.10
N ALA A 187 1.02 9.93 -19.58
CA ALA A 187 1.33 8.91 -18.58
C ALA A 187 0.61 9.11 -17.24
N ASP A 188 0.25 10.35 -16.89
CA ASP A 188 -0.37 10.68 -15.61
C ASP A 188 -1.80 10.14 -15.47
N PHE A 189 -2.53 10.00 -16.58
CA PHE A 189 -3.92 9.58 -16.56
C PHE A 189 -4.08 8.05 -16.56
N LYS A 190 -5.11 7.54 -15.88
CA LYS A 190 -5.42 6.10 -15.75
C LYS A 190 -6.16 5.53 -16.97
N TYR A 191 -5.63 5.66 -18.19
CA TYR A 191 -6.24 5.09 -19.40
C TYR A 191 -5.32 4.09 -20.12
N LYS A 192 -5.94 3.14 -20.85
CA LYS A 192 -5.24 2.11 -21.62
C LYS A 192 -4.44 2.68 -22.81
N THR A 193 -4.91 3.80 -23.36
CA THR A 193 -4.40 4.42 -24.59
C THR A 193 -2.99 5.03 -24.47
N LYS A 194 -2.43 5.16 -23.26
CA LYS A 194 -1.06 5.69 -23.08
C LYS A 194 0.06 4.73 -23.50
N TRP A 195 -0.27 3.46 -23.72
CA TRP A 195 0.69 2.44 -24.16
C TRP A 195 0.65 2.18 -25.67
N THR A 196 -0.51 2.39 -26.28
CA THR A 196 -0.78 2.19 -27.70
C THR A 196 -0.78 3.53 -28.42
N THR A 197 0.39 4.16 -28.50
CA THR A 197 0.62 5.33 -29.35
C THR A 197 1.19 4.91 -30.70
N ASP A 198 0.96 5.70 -31.74
CA ASP A 198 1.48 5.41 -33.09
C ASP A 198 3.03 5.39 -33.13
N SER A 199 3.68 6.04 -32.15
CA SER A 199 5.12 6.02 -31.97
C SER A 199 5.54 5.10 -30.82
N VAL A 200 6.32 4.07 -31.14
CA VAL A 200 6.96 3.17 -30.15
C VAL A 200 7.83 3.95 -29.16
N ARG A 201 8.51 5.00 -29.63
CA ARG A 201 9.35 5.87 -28.78
C ARG A 201 8.52 6.58 -27.70
N GLN A 202 7.33 7.07 -28.05
CA GLN A 202 6.44 7.72 -27.08
C GLN A 202 5.92 6.74 -26.04
N SER A 203 5.57 5.50 -26.42
CA SER A 203 5.18 4.45 -25.47
C SER A 203 6.28 4.17 -24.44
N TYR A 204 7.54 4.11 -24.89
CA TYR A 204 8.68 3.95 -24.00
C TYR A 204 8.89 5.16 -23.08
N GLU A 205 8.81 6.39 -23.60
CA GLU A 205 8.93 7.59 -22.78
C GLU A 205 7.81 7.69 -21.72
N ASN A 206 6.57 7.38 -22.09
CA ASN A 206 5.43 7.27 -21.18
C ASN A 206 5.71 6.26 -20.07
N ALA A 207 6.26 5.09 -20.43
CA ALA A 207 6.62 4.04 -19.47
C ALA A 207 7.69 4.50 -18.49
N TYR A 208 8.75 5.15 -18.98
CA TYR A 208 9.81 5.66 -18.10
C TYR A 208 9.30 6.72 -17.13
N ARG A 209 8.53 7.71 -17.61
CA ARG A 209 7.99 8.76 -16.74
C ARG A 209 7.09 8.17 -15.65
N LEU A 210 6.25 7.20 -16.01
CA LEU A 210 5.39 6.53 -15.03
C LEU A 210 6.22 5.71 -14.01
N MET A 211 7.22 4.95 -14.47
CA MET A 211 8.11 4.21 -13.57
C MET A 211 8.83 5.15 -12.61
N ASN A 212 9.44 6.23 -13.11
CA ASN A 212 10.16 7.19 -12.30
C ASN A 212 9.26 7.85 -11.24
N LYS A 213 8.05 8.25 -11.64
CA LYS A 213 7.04 8.81 -10.73
C LYS A 213 6.66 7.81 -9.64
N VAL A 214 6.28 6.59 -10.01
CA VAL A 214 5.84 5.56 -9.06
C VAL A 214 6.96 5.15 -8.11
N PHE A 215 8.18 4.97 -8.61
CA PHE A 215 9.32 4.60 -7.76
C PHE A 215 9.69 5.73 -6.80
N SER A 216 9.64 6.98 -7.25
CA SER A 216 9.88 8.15 -6.40
C SER A 216 8.81 8.32 -5.32
N GLU A 217 7.51 8.21 -5.68
CA GLU A 217 6.39 8.31 -4.74
C GLU A 217 6.40 7.20 -3.69
N ASN A 218 6.86 6.00 -4.05
CA ASN A 218 6.99 4.86 -3.12
C ASN A 218 8.37 4.79 -2.44
N GLN A 219 9.26 5.78 -2.67
CA GLN A 219 10.61 5.83 -2.10
C GLN A 219 11.44 4.55 -2.34
N ILE A 220 11.26 3.92 -3.51
CA ILE A 220 11.92 2.67 -3.86
C ILE A 220 13.35 2.97 -4.31
N ALA A 221 14.34 2.43 -3.61
CA ALA A 221 15.74 2.62 -3.97
C ALA A 221 16.12 1.76 -5.20
N ASP A 222 17.17 2.16 -5.93
CA ASP A 222 17.64 1.42 -7.12
C ASP A 222 17.87 -0.07 -6.87
N TYR A 223 18.43 -0.41 -5.70
CA TYR A 223 18.65 -1.80 -5.31
C TYR A 223 17.34 -2.62 -5.18
N GLU A 224 16.24 -1.97 -4.82
CA GLU A 224 14.92 -2.59 -4.69
C GLU A 224 14.24 -2.70 -6.05
N ILE A 225 14.41 -1.69 -6.92
CA ILE A 225 13.95 -1.72 -8.30
C ILE A 225 14.53 -2.95 -9.03
N LEU A 226 15.82 -3.24 -8.82
CA LEU A 226 16.47 -4.45 -9.35
C LEU A 226 15.77 -5.74 -8.91
N LEU A 227 15.16 -5.76 -7.73
CA LEU A 227 14.52 -6.96 -7.16
C LEU A 227 13.04 -7.11 -7.52
N LEU A 228 12.41 -6.12 -8.15
CA LEU A 228 10.99 -6.15 -8.50
C LEU A 228 10.66 -7.31 -9.46
N ASN A 229 9.64 -8.10 -9.13
CA ASN A 229 9.10 -9.14 -10.00
C ASN A 229 7.71 -8.76 -10.55
N ASN A 230 7.11 -9.64 -11.35
CA ASN A 230 5.78 -9.41 -11.94
C ASN A 230 4.69 -9.06 -10.90
N SER A 231 4.74 -9.69 -9.72
CA SER A 231 3.78 -9.41 -8.64
C SER A 231 4.01 -8.03 -8.03
N ASP A 232 5.27 -7.58 -7.94
CA ASP A 232 5.59 -6.25 -7.41
C ASP A 232 5.17 -5.16 -8.40
N PHE A 233 5.44 -5.33 -9.69
CA PHE A 233 4.92 -4.44 -10.74
C PHE A 233 3.37 -4.38 -10.72
N ARG A 234 2.68 -5.48 -10.41
CA ARG A 234 1.22 -5.48 -10.21
C ARG A 234 0.79 -4.69 -8.98
N LYS A 235 1.45 -4.87 -7.84
CA LYS A 235 1.18 -4.11 -6.60
C LYS A 235 1.38 -2.60 -6.81
N LEU A 236 2.37 -2.23 -7.61
CA LEU A 236 2.68 -0.84 -7.98
C LEU A 236 1.75 -0.28 -9.09
N GLY A 237 0.77 -1.05 -9.58
CA GLY A 237 -0.14 -0.60 -10.64
C GLY A 237 0.50 -0.49 -12.04
N LEU A 238 1.71 -1.03 -12.22
CA LEU A 238 2.50 -0.98 -13.46
C LEU A 238 2.30 -2.21 -14.36
N ILE A 239 1.38 -3.12 -14.03
CA ILE A 239 1.19 -4.37 -14.78
C ILE A 239 0.74 -4.14 -16.23
N SER A 240 -0.14 -3.17 -16.47
CA SER A 240 -0.60 -2.86 -17.84
C SER A 240 0.54 -2.34 -18.70
N MET A 241 1.39 -1.46 -18.14
CA MET A 241 2.60 -0.98 -18.81
C MET A 241 3.52 -2.15 -19.17
N LEU A 242 3.75 -3.03 -18.19
CA LEU A 242 4.65 -4.16 -18.35
C LEU A 242 4.20 -5.11 -19.48
N LEU A 243 2.90 -5.41 -19.53
CA LEU A 243 2.33 -6.29 -20.55
C LEU A 243 2.36 -5.65 -21.95
N THR A 244 2.03 -4.37 -22.06
CA THR A 244 1.89 -3.71 -23.37
C THR A 244 3.20 -3.20 -23.96
N VAL A 245 4.12 -2.69 -23.13
CA VAL A 245 5.37 -2.05 -23.60
C VAL A 245 6.57 -3.00 -23.55
N PHE A 246 6.57 -3.96 -22.62
CA PHE A 246 7.74 -4.80 -22.34
C PHE A 246 7.45 -6.31 -22.43
N ASP A 247 6.39 -6.71 -23.14
CA ASP A 247 5.97 -8.11 -23.34
C ASP A 247 5.80 -8.91 -22.04
N GLY A 248 5.41 -8.25 -20.94
CA GLY A 248 5.26 -8.88 -19.63
C GLY A 248 6.58 -9.27 -18.98
N LYS A 249 7.73 -8.75 -19.44
CA LYS A 249 9.08 -9.11 -18.95
C LYS A 249 9.66 -8.01 -18.05
N PRO A 250 9.74 -8.22 -16.71
CA PRO A 250 10.34 -7.25 -15.79
C PRO A 250 11.78 -6.88 -16.13
N LEU A 251 12.54 -7.82 -16.71
CA LEU A 251 13.94 -7.56 -17.09
C LEU A 251 14.05 -6.45 -18.13
N ARG A 252 13.16 -6.41 -19.13
CA ARG A 252 13.16 -5.37 -20.17
C ARG A 252 12.72 -4.02 -19.62
N ALA A 253 11.73 -4.00 -18.72
CA ALA A 253 11.33 -2.77 -18.05
C ALA A 253 12.46 -2.16 -17.22
N LYS A 254 13.21 -3.00 -16.48
CA LYS A 254 14.39 -2.59 -15.71
C LYS A 254 15.54 -2.13 -16.60
N GLU A 255 15.83 -2.87 -17.68
CA GLU A 255 16.83 -2.50 -18.68
C GLU A 255 16.54 -1.09 -19.22
N PHE A 256 15.29 -0.85 -19.62
CA PHE A 256 14.89 0.44 -20.13
C PHE A 256 14.95 1.54 -19.06
N TYR A 257 14.61 1.23 -17.81
CA TYR A 257 14.70 2.18 -16.70
C TYR A 257 16.13 2.65 -16.44
N PHE A 258 17.09 1.72 -16.35
CA PHE A 258 18.48 2.03 -16.01
C PHE A 258 19.33 2.48 -17.20
N TYR A 259 19.11 1.91 -18.39
CA TYR A 259 19.99 2.09 -19.54
C TYR A 259 19.33 2.74 -20.74
N LYS A 260 18.00 2.96 -20.72
CA LYS A 260 17.22 3.48 -21.86
C LYS A 260 17.31 2.63 -23.13
N THR A 261 17.72 1.37 -23.00
CA THR A 261 17.75 0.38 -24.09
C THR A 261 16.70 -0.70 -23.88
N VAL A 262 16.33 -1.40 -24.96
CA VAL A 262 15.46 -2.58 -24.89
C VAL A 262 16.04 -3.68 -25.76
N GLY A 263 16.35 -4.82 -25.15
CA GLY A 263 16.88 -5.97 -25.87
C GLY A 263 18.39 -5.95 -26.06
N ASP A 264 19.10 -5.01 -25.44
CA ASP A 264 20.55 -4.96 -25.50
C ASP A 264 21.17 -6.09 -24.67
N ILE A 265 21.98 -6.92 -25.32
CA ILE A 265 22.52 -8.16 -24.72
C ILE A 265 23.51 -7.82 -23.58
N GLU A 266 24.32 -6.78 -23.75
CA GLU A 266 25.34 -6.40 -22.79
C GLU A 266 24.71 -5.80 -21.53
N ASN A 267 23.77 -4.88 -21.69
CA ASN A 267 23.02 -4.27 -20.59
C ASN A 267 22.18 -5.31 -19.85
N GLN A 268 21.56 -6.26 -20.55
CA GLN A 268 20.85 -7.35 -19.88
C GLN A 268 21.77 -8.27 -19.10
N LYS A 269 23.00 -8.50 -19.59
CA LYS A 269 24.00 -9.30 -18.85
C LYS A 269 24.44 -8.56 -17.58
N LYS A 270 24.82 -7.29 -17.68
CA LYS A 270 25.17 -6.43 -16.53
C LYS A 270 24.03 -6.39 -15.51
N LEU A 271 22.80 -6.16 -15.98
CA LEU A 271 21.62 -6.12 -15.13
C LEU A 271 21.35 -7.45 -14.42
N LYS A 272 21.52 -8.59 -15.09
CA LYS A 272 21.39 -9.92 -14.45
C LYS A 272 22.45 -10.13 -13.36
N GLU A 273 23.67 -9.68 -13.58
CA GLU A 273 24.74 -9.72 -12.59
C GLU A 273 24.41 -8.84 -11.38
N ASP A 274 23.91 -7.64 -11.60
CA ASP A 274 23.53 -6.72 -10.53
C ASP A 274 22.30 -7.20 -9.74
N ILE A 275 21.31 -7.82 -10.42
CA ILE A 275 20.20 -8.51 -9.77
C ILE A 275 20.72 -9.65 -8.89
N LYS A 276 21.69 -10.43 -9.37
CA LYS A 276 22.29 -11.52 -8.59
C LYS A 276 23.01 -10.99 -7.35
N LYS A 277 23.78 -9.90 -7.48
CA LYS A 277 24.44 -9.22 -6.35
C LYS A 277 23.40 -8.69 -5.34
N ALA A 278 22.34 -8.04 -5.82
CA ALA A 278 21.27 -7.51 -4.97
C ALA A 278 20.52 -8.63 -4.22
N LEU A 279 20.27 -9.77 -4.89
CA LEU A 279 19.65 -10.94 -4.25
C LEU A 279 20.53 -11.53 -3.15
N ILE A 280 21.85 -11.61 -3.38
CA ILE A 280 22.80 -12.08 -2.37
C ILE A 280 22.82 -11.12 -1.19
N LYS A 281 22.91 -9.81 -1.43
CA LYS A 281 22.88 -8.78 -0.38
C LYS A 281 21.62 -8.86 0.49
N LYS A 282 20.44 -9.00 -0.14
CA LYS A 282 19.16 -9.16 0.59
C LYS A 282 19.11 -10.48 1.39
N GLU A 283 19.64 -11.56 0.83
CA GLU A 283 19.78 -12.84 1.53
C GLU A 283 20.71 -12.68 2.75
N ASP A 284 21.84 -11.99 2.59
CA ASP A 284 22.82 -11.70 3.64
C ASP A 284 22.23 -10.82 4.76
N GLU A 285 21.49 -9.77 4.43
CA GLU A 285 20.76 -8.94 5.40
C GLU A 285 19.71 -9.75 6.17
N THR A 286 19.00 -10.64 5.47
CA THR A 286 18.01 -11.53 6.10
C THR A 286 18.68 -12.52 7.04
N ILE A 287 19.81 -13.11 6.63
CA ILE A 287 20.61 -13.99 7.47
C ILE A 287 21.10 -13.23 8.70
N LYS A 288 21.72 -12.06 8.52
CA LYS A 288 22.23 -11.23 9.62
C LYS A 288 21.13 -10.88 10.62
N LYS A 289 19.95 -10.48 10.15
CA LYS A 289 18.79 -10.20 11.01
C LYS A 289 18.36 -11.43 11.82
N ARG A 290 18.16 -12.57 11.16
CA ARG A 290 17.73 -13.80 11.84
C ARG A 290 18.78 -14.35 12.82
N LEU A 291 20.07 -14.21 12.50
CA LEU A 291 21.15 -14.56 13.43
C LEU A 291 21.16 -13.60 14.63
N SER A 292 20.88 -12.31 14.41
CA SER A 292 20.81 -11.31 15.48
C SER A 292 19.65 -11.54 16.47
N GLU A 293 18.64 -12.33 16.12
CA GLU A 293 17.53 -12.67 17.03
C GLU A 293 17.88 -13.84 17.97
N VAL A 294 18.93 -14.60 17.69
CA VAL A 294 19.23 -15.88 18.37
C VAL A 294 20.60 -15.91 19.06
N TYR A 295 21.45 -14.90 18.82
CA TYR A 295 22.79 -14.88 19.40
C TYR A 295 22.79 -14.60 20.90
N ALA A 296 23.74 -15.20 21.62
CA ALA A 296 24.10 -14.86 22.98
C ALA A 296 25.60 -14.52 23.00
N GLY A 297 25.93 -13.23 23.11
CA GLY A 297 27.32 -12.75 23.02
C GLY A 297 27.91 -12.88 21.60
N LYS A 298 28.99 -13.66 21.42
CA LYS A 298 29.57 -13.97 20.08
C LYS A 298 29.12 -15.32 19.53
N PHE A 299 28.35 -16.08 20.30
CA PHE A 299 28.06 -17.47 20.02
C PHE A 299 26.59 -17.69 19.69
N ILE A 300 26.35 -18.62 18.76
CA ILE A 300 25.02 -19.13 18.48
C ILE A 300 24.98 -20.56 18.99
N TYR A 301 24.33 -20.73 20.13
CA TYR A 301 24.16 -22.03 20.77
C TYR A 301 22.89 -22.70 20.25
N ASN A 302 22.98 -24.01 19.97
CA ASN A 302 21.83 -24.84 19.60
C ASN A 302 20.97 -24.29 18.45
N LEU A 303 21.57 -23.98 17.31
CA LEU A 303 20.81 -23.60 16.12
C LEU A 303 19.68 -24.61 15.77
N HIS A 304 19.87 -25.88 16.12
CA HIS A 304 18.87 -26.95 16.04
C HIS A 304 17.60 -26.75 16.86
N SER A 305 17.63 -26.01 17.99
CA SER A 305 16.41 -25.71 18.76
C SER A 305 15.51 -24.72 18.04
N ASN A 306 16.04 -23.94 17.09
CA ASN A 306 15.27 -23.12 16.16
C ASN A 306 15.22 -23.79 14.77
N SER A 307 14.33 -24.77 14.62
CA SER A 307 14.19 -25.62 13.42
C SER A 307 13.98 -24.81 12.12
N GLY A 308 13.25 -23.70 12.20
CA GLY A 308 13.01 -22.78 11.08
C GLY A 308 14.27 -22.05 10.63
N LEU A 309 15.04 -21.50 11.57
CA LEU A 309 16.31 -20.83 11.27
C LEU A 309 17.35 -21.81 10.74
N TYR A 310 17.52 -22.96 11.39
CA TYR A 310 18.45 -23.99 10.95
C TYR A 310 18.15 -24.48 9.54
N SER A 311 16.88 -24.78 9.23
CA SER A 311 16.47 -25.22 7.89
C SER A 311 16.71 -24.13 6.84
N TYR A 312 16.49 -22.86 7.18
CA TYR A 312 16.78 -21.73 6.30
C TYR A 312 18.28 -21.60 6.00
N LEU A 313 19.13 -21.55 7.05
CA LEU A 313 20.58 -21.47 6.88
C LEU A 313 21.14 -22.68 6.14
N LYS A 314 20.61 -23.88 6.39
CA LYS A 314 20.99 -25.11 5.66
C LYS A 314 20.73 -24.97 4.15
N ARG A 315 19.60 -24.37 3.74
CA ARG A 315 19.32 -24.09 2.33
C ARG A 315 20.27 -23.05 1.74
N CYS A 316 20.53 -21.96 2.45
CA CYS A 316 21.48 -20.92 2.02
C CYS A 316 22.90 -21.48 1.88
N ALA A 317 23.36 -22.26 2.86
CA ALA A 317 24.66 -22.91 2.86
C ALA A 317 24.81 -23.90 1.68
N LYS A 318 23.78 -24.74 1.45
CA LYS A 318 23.75 -25.66 0.29
C LYS A 318 23.83 -24.91 -1.05
N LYS A 319 23.09 -23.80 -1.20
CA LYS A 319 23.10 -22.97 -2.41
C LYS A 319 24.47 -22.34 -2.68
N ARG A 320 25.24 -22.03 -1.64
CA ARG A 320 26.59 -21.45 -1.71
C ARG A 320 27.71 -22.50 -1.73
N GLY A 321 27.40 -23.78 -1.56
CA GLY A 321 28.40 -24.86 -1.49
C GLY A 321 29.28 -24.83 -0.22
N ILE A 322 28.84 -24.15 0.85
CA ILE A 322 29.61 -24.01 2.09
C ILE A 322 28.93 -24.73 3.25
N LYS A 323 29.70 -25.03 4.30
CA LYS A 323 29.16 -25.58 5.56
C LYS A 323 28.41 -24.49 6.34
N ILE A 324 27.43 -24.89 7.15
CA ILE A 324 26.64 -23.94 7.98
C ILE A 324 27.54 -23.14 8.91
N ASN A 325 28.57 -23.76 9.51
CA ASN A 325 29.53 -23.07 10.37
C ASN A 325 30.22 -21.92 9.63
N ALA A 326 30.78 -22.21 8.45
CA ALA A 326 31.44 -21.21 7.61
C ALA A 326 30.50 -20.09 7.15
N LEU A 327 29.22 -20.41 6.89
CA LEU A 327 28.20 -19.38 6.57
C LEU A 327 27.96 -18.46 7.77
N VAL A 328 27.85 -19.00 8.99
CA VAL A 328 27.60 -18.22 10.21
C VAL A 328 28.81 -17.35 10.56
N GLU A 329 30.02 -17.88 10.36
CA GLU A 329 31.30 -17.18 10.56
C GLU A 329 31.45 -15.96 9.63
N GLN A 330 30.95 -16.01 8.39
CA GLN A 330 30.94 -14.85 7.48
C GLN A 330 30.20 -13.63 8.05
N PHE A 331 29.28 -13.82 8.99
CA PHE A 331 28.53 -12.75 9.64
C PHE A 331 29.08 -12.38 11.02
N GLY A 332 30.25 -12.90 11.40
CA GLY A 332 30.93 -12.59 12.67
C GLY A 332 30.43 -13.39 13.88
N TYR A 333 29.65 -14.45 13.65
CA TYR A 333 29.14 -15.32 14.72
C TYR A 333 29.86 -16.67 14.72
N ILE A 334 30.00 -17.28 15.90
CA ILE A 334 30.59 -18.61 16.03
C ILE A 334 29.46 -19.62 16.34
N TYR A 335 29.24 -20.57 15.43
CA TYR A 335 28.28 -21.65 15.65
C TYR A 335 28.90 -22.80 16.44
N LYS A 336 28.45 -22.98 17.69
CA LYS A 336 28.88 -24.08 18.55
C LYS A 336 27.81 -25.17 18.63
N SER A 337 27.99 -26.24 17.85
CA SER A 337 27.13 -27.42 17.94
C SER A 337 27.49 -28.24 19.18
N SER A 338 26.49 -28.84 19.84
CA SER A 338 26.68 -29.70 21.02
C SER A 338 27.58 -30.92 20.76
N ARG A 339 27.82 -31.29 19.50
CA ARG A 339 28.64 -32.44 19.11
C ARG A 339 30.11 -32.12 18.82
N ALA A 340 30.49 -30.84 18.69
CA ALA A 340 31.79 -30.47 18.11
C ALA A 340 32.88 -30.09 19.13
N GLU A 341 32.59 -29.96 20.43
CA GLU A 341 33.60 -29.56 21.41
C GLU A 341 33.57 -30.45 22.66
N GLN A 342 34.45 -31.45 22.69
CA GLN A 342 34.85 -32.18 23.90
C GLN A 342 36.11 -31.52 24.49
N LYS A 343 36.08 -30.22 24.81
CA LYS A 343 36.99 -29.75 25.87
C LYS A 343 36.49 -30.43 27.15
N VAL A 344 37.33 -31.25 27.77
CA VAL A 344 37.00 -31.91 29.05
C VAL A 344 36.91 -30.82 30.11
N ILE A 345 35.70 -30.37 30.40
CA ILE A 345 35.45 -29.38 31.45
C ILE A 345 35.46 -30.12 32.78
N LYS A 346 36.40 -29.75 33.67
CA LYS A 346 36.45 -30.33 35.01
C LYS A 346 35.23 -29.84 35.81
N PRO A 347 34.52 -30.73 36.53
CA PRO A 347 33.36 -30.32 37.35
C PRO A 347 33.68 -29.18 38.32
N GLU A 348 34.90 -29.15 38.87
CA GLU A 348 35.38 -28.10 39.79
C GLU A 348 35.38 -26.69 39.17
N GLN A 349 35.62 -26.57 37.86
CA GLN A 349 35.61 -25.26 37.19
C GLN A 349 34.17 -24.70 37.12
N ILE A 350 33.22 -25.57 36.78
CA ILE A 350 31.79 -25.24 36.79
C ILE A 350 31.36 -24.88 38.22
N TRP A 351 31.79 -25.67 39.21
CA TRP A 351 31.51 -25.44 40.62
C TRP A 351 31.96 -24.05 41.11
N ASN A 352 33.22 -23.67 40.83
CA ASN A 352 33.77 -22.38 41.24
C ASN A 352 33.06 -21.20 40.59
N LEU A 353 32.64 -21.33 39.34
CA LEU A 353 31.88 -20.29 38.63
C LEU A 353 30.42 -20.19 39.12
N ARG A 354 29.81 -21.32 39.49
CA ARG A 354 28.46 -21.35 40.09
C ARG A 354 28.45 -20.76 41.50
N LYS A 355 29.51 -20.96 42.32
CA LYS A 355 29.69 -20.27 43.61
C LYS A 355 29.67 -18.74 43.46
N LYS A 356 30.15 -18.22 42.33
CA LYS A 356 30.10 -16.80 41.98
C LYS A 356 28.73 -16.33 41.43
N ARG A 357 27.69 -17.17 41.54
CA ARG A 357 26.30 -16.92 41.09
C ARG A 357 26.15 -16.65 39.59
N LEU A 358 27.06 -17.17 38.76
CA LEU A 358 26.94 -17.07 37.31
C LEU A 358 25.86 -18.01 36.75
N THR A 359 25.14 -17.53 35.75
CA THR A 359 24.15 -18.27 34.97
C THR A 359 24.83 -19.28 34.04
N TYR A 360 24.07 -20.27 33.53
CA TYR A 360 24.62 -21.24 32.57
C TYR A 360 25.15 -20.61 31.28
N ILE A 361 24.60 -19.45 30.89
CA ILE A 361 25.05 -18.69 29.71
C ILE A 361 26.41 -18.06 29.98
N GLU A 362 26.58 -17.36 31.10
CA GLU A 362 27.85 -16.72 31.48
C GLU A 362 28.95 -17.74 31.76
N ILE A 363 28.61 -18.90 32.34
CA ILE A 363 29.55 -20.00 32.55
C ILE A 363 29.99 -20.59 31.21
N ALA A 364 29.05 -20.79 30.29
CA ALA A 364 29.36 -21.25 28.95
C ALA A 364 30.26 -20.26 28.20
N GLU A 365 30.05 -18.96 28.38
CA GLU A 365 30.91 -17.93 27.78
C GLU A 365 32.34 -17.97 28.36
N LYS A 366 32.49 -18.06 29.69
CA LYS A 366 33.80 -18.13 30.36
C LYS A 366 34.58 -19.42 30.11
N LEU A 367 33.88 -20.54 29.97
CA LEU A 367 34.48 -21.85 29.72
C LEU A 367 34.54 -22.20 28.24
N GLU A 368 34.21 -21.25 27.36
CA GLU A 368 34.10 -21.44 25.91
C GLU A 368 33.26 -22.68 25.55
N SER A 369 32.17 -22.94 26.26
CA SER A 369 31.31 -24.12 26.09
C SER A 369 29.89 -23.75 25.66
N ASN A 370 29.00 -24.75 25.57
CA ASN A 370 27.57 -24.56 25.28
C ASN A 370 26.77 -24.58 26.60
N PRO A 371 25.81 -23.65 26.81
CA PRO A 371 24.95 -23.61 28.01
C PRO A 371 24.23 -24.94 28.30
N THR A 372 23.92 -25.71 27.26
CA THR A 372 23.30 -27.03 27.35
C THR A 372 24.26 -28.07 27.90
N THR A 373 25.53 -28.03 27.47
CA THR A 373 26.58 -28.88 28.00
C THR A 373 26.84 -28.55 29.47
N ILE A 374 26.89 -27.25 29.81
CA ILE A 374 27.01 -26.80 31.21
C ILE A 374 25.81 -27.26 32.04
N SER A 375 24.59 -27.11 31.53
CA SER A 375 23.37 -27.59 32.20
C SER A 375 23.37 -29.10 32.40
N ALA A 376 23.78 -29.89 31.39
CA ALA A 376 23.88 -31.33 31.49
C ALA A 376 24.94 -31.78 32.51
N LEU A 377 26.12 -31.14 32.51
CA LEU A 377 27.16 -31.37 33.51
C LEU A 377 26.69 -30.95 34.91
N CYS A 378 25.97 -29.83 35.03
CA CYS A 378 25.38 -29.40 36.29
C CYS A 378 24.31 -30.36 36.80
N LYS A 379 23.50 -30.93 35.91
CA LYS A 379 22.52 -31.95 36.30
C LYS A 379 23.22 -33.24 36.75
N LYS A 380 24.26 -33.66 36.04
CA LYS A 380 25.02 -34.89 36.32
C LYS A 380 25.80 -34.82 37.63
N TYR A 381 26.48 -33.71 37.91
CA TYR A 381 27.38 -33.58 39.06
C TYR A 381 26.78 -32.75 40.20
N PHE A 382 25.83 -31.85 39.90
CA PHE A 382 25.38 -30.81 40.84
C PHE A 382 23.86 -30.73 41.11
N GLY A 383 23.06 -31.70 40.64
CA GLY A 383 21.64 -31.83 41.01
C GLY A 383 20.65 -30.95 40.24
N GLY A 384 21.09 -30.21 39.22
CA GLY A 384 20.21 -29.56 38.24
C GLY A 384 19.47 -28.29 38.70
N ASP A 385 19.57 -27.89 39.97
CA ASP A 385 18.95 -26.65 40.48
C ASP A 385 19.73 -25.41 40.00
N PRO A 386 19.09 -24.47 39.26
CA PRO A 386 19.72 -23.25 38.75
C PRO A 386 20.18 -22.25 39.83
N LEU A 387 19.72 -22.36 41.07
CA LEU A 387 20.02 -21.36 42.12
C LEU A 387 21.01 -21.84 43.18
N ILE A 388 21.21 -23.15 43.34
CA ILE A 388 22.12 -23.70 44.36
C ILE A 388 22.90 -24.88 43.77
N PRO A 389 24.17 -24.71 43.36
CA PRO A 389 25.00 -25.84 42.95
C PRO A 389 25.26 -26.73 44.18
N ARG A 390 25.06 -28.06 44.10
CA ARG A 390 25.38 -29.00 45.21
C ARG A 390 26.07 -30.27 44.71
N PRO A 391 27.27 -30.66 45.18
CA PRO A 391 27.85 -31.95 44.81
C PRO A 391 26.93 -33.05 45.35
N ILE A 392 26.32 -33.84 44.47
CA ILE A 392 25.31 -34.84 44.85
C ILE A 392 25.86 -35.83 45.89
N ASN A 393 27.18 -36.09 45.85
CA ASN A 393 27.81 -37.05 46.73
C ASN A 393 27.82 -36.63 48.21
N ASP A 394 27.81 -35.32 48.51
CA ASP A 394 27.99 -34.79 49.86
C ASP A 394 26.67 -34.64 50.63
N TYR A 395 25.53 -34.79 49.94
CA TYR A 395 24.19 -34.59 50.49
C TYR A 395 23.37 -35.87 50.37
N ILE A 396 22.43 -36.05 51.29
CA ILE A 396 21.49 -37.17 51.35
C ILE A 396 20.08 -36.63 51.59
N THR A 397 19.08 -37.26 50.99
CA THR A 397 17.69 -36.88 51.23
C THR A 397 17.19 -37.41 52.57
N VAL A 398 16.18 -36.75 53.13
CA VAL A 398 15.53 -37.25 54.35
C VAL A 398 14.94 -38.66 54.13
N GLN A 399 14.36 -38.92 52.95
CA GLN A 399 13.82 -40.24 52.63
C GLN A 399 14.92 -41.31 52.63
N GLU A 400 16.05 -41.05 51.96
CA GLU A 400 17.19 -41.98 51.97
C GLU A 400 17.74 -42.21 53.39
N LEU A 401 17.76 -41.17 54.25
CA LEU A 401 18.15 -41.33 55.66
C LEU A 401 17.17 -42.18 56.44
N MET A 402 15.86 -42.01 56.21
CA MET A 402 14.83 -42.84 56.83
C MET A 402 14.99 -44.31 56.42
N ASP A 403 15.22 -44.56 55.13
CA ASP A 403 15.35 -45.90 54.58
C ASP A 403 16.66 -46.59 55.03
N GLN A 404 17.79 -45.87 54.98
CA GLN A 404 19.12 -46.43 55.33
C GLN A 404 19.29 -46.60 56.84
N HIS A 405 18.83 -45.64 57.62
CA HIS A 405 19.04 -45.64 59.06
C HIS A 405 17.77 -45.99 59.85
N ARG A 406 16.64 -46.32 59.22
CA ARG A 406 15.39 -46.70 59.93
C ARG A 406 15.01 -45.70 61.04
N VAL A 407 15.21 -44.41 60.80
CA VAL A 407 14.82 -43.33 61.70
C VAL A 407 13.63 -42.60 61.08
N ASP A 408 12.65 -42.21 61.88
CA ASP A 408 11.48 -41.49 61.38
C ASP A 408 11.81 -40.04 61.02
N HIS A 409 11.01 -39.47 60.12
CA HIS A 409 11.18 -38.09 59.65
C HIS A 409 11.22 -37.07 60.80
N LYS A 410 10.37 -37.24 61.83
CA LYS A 410 10.26 -36.28 62.94
C LYS A 410 11.54 -36.24 63.76
N THR A 411 12.16 -37.39 64.02
CA THR A 411 13.45 -37.48 64.69
C THR A 411 14.57 -36.86 63.86
N ILE A 412 14.63 -37.12 62.54
CA ILE A 412 15.65 -36.49 61.68
C ILE A 412 15.49 -34.96 61.71
N MET A 413 14.26 -34.44 61.64
CA MET A 413 14.03 -32.99 61.71
C MET A 413 14.37 -32.40 63.08
N LYS A 414 14.13 -33.14 64.16
CA LYS A 414 14.53 -32.74 65.51
C LYS A 414 16.05 -32.58 65.62
N LEU A 415 16.81 -33.58 65.15
CA LEU A 415 18.28 -33.52 65.13
C LEU A 415 18.82 -32.34 64.30
N VAL A 416 18.20 -32.08 63.14
CA VAL A 416 18.56 -30.94 62.29
C VAL A 416 18.31 -29.61 63.00
N GLN A 417 17.18 -29.48 63.70
CA GLN A 417 16.83 -28.26 64.41
C GLN A 417 17.69 -28.03 65.65
N GLU A 418 17.96 -29.08 66.43
CA GLU A 418 18.75 -29.00 67.67
C GLU A 418 20.22 -28.66 67.40
N ASN A 419 20.78 -29.16 66.30
CA ASN A 419 22.19 -28.95 65.96
C ASN A 419 22.40 -27.88 64.88
N ASN A 420 21.34 -27.20 64.47
CA ASN A 420 21.35 -26.19 63.40
C ASN A 420 22.06 -26.66 62.11
N PHE A 421 21.80 -27.90 61.70
CA PHE A 421 22.45 -28.51 60.53
C PHE A 421 22.02 -27.84 59.23
N GLU A 422 22.95 -27.86 58.27
CA GLU A 422 22.71 -27.33 56.93
C GLU A 422 21.58 -28.12 56.28
N ASN A 423 20.43 -27.47 56.12
CA ASN A 423 19.24 -28.05 55.53
C ASN A 423 18.78 -27.24 54.33
N HIS A 424 18.50 -27.93 53.23
CA HIS A 424 18.08 -27.31 51.98
C HIS A 424 16.78 -27.94 51.49
N VAL A 425 15.76 -27.11 51.30
CA VAL A 425 14.43 -27.56 50.87
C VAL A 425 14.23 -27.25 49.39
N THR A 426 13.83 -28.27 48.62
CA THR A 426 13.30 -28.11 47.25
C THR A 426 11.80 -28.39 47.25
N ILE A 427 11.12 -28.14 46.13
CA ILE A 427 9.67 -28.41 45.97
C ILE A 427 9.33 -29.89 46.30
N ARG A 428 10.25 -30.83 46.05
CA ARG A 428 9.99 -32.28 46.23
C ARG A 428 10.74 -32.91 47.40
N ASN A 429 11.98 -32.49 47.63
CA ASN A 429 12.89 -33.17 48.56
C ASN A 429 13.55 -32.19 49.54
N ARG A 430 13.87 -32.68 50.74
CA ARG A 430 14.77 -32.01 51.69
C ARG A 430 16.12 -32.72 51.70
N TYR A 431 17.19 -31.95 51.54
CA TYR A 431 18.57 -32.44 51.48
C TYR A 431 19.34 -32.00 52.72
N LEU A 432 20.09 -32.94 53.30
CA LEU A 432 20.94 -32.75 54.48
C LEU A 432 22.36 -33.16 54.14
N LYS A 433 23.34 -32.47 54.72
CA LYS A 433 24.75 -32.74 54.46
C LYS A 433 25.21 -33.98 55.20
N LYS A 434 25.73 -34.97 54.48
CA LYS A 434 26.09 -36.30 55.02
C LYS A 434 27.07 -36.20 56.19
N SER A 435 28.07 -35.32 56.09
CA SER A 435 29.10 -35.14 57.12
C SER A 435 28.55 -34.64 58.45
N GLU A 436 27.37 -34.01 58.47
CA GLU A 436 26.74 -33.46 59.66
C GLU A 436 25.67 -34.41 60.21
N ILE A 437 24.75 -34.86 59.35
CA ILE A 437 23.57 -35.61 59.80
C ILE A 437 23.83 -37.08 60.12
N ILE A 438 24.72 -37.76 59.38
CA ILE A 438 24.97 -39.19 59.57
C ILE A 438 25.60 -39.47 60.94
N PRO A 439 26.66 -38.74 61.38
CA PRO A 439 27.22 -38.93 62.71
C PRO A 439 26.19 -38.74 63.83
N SER A 440 25.35 -37.70 63.75
CA SER A 440 24.34 -37.42 64.78
C SER A 440 23.19 -38.43 64.80
N ILE A 441 22.82 -39.00 63.66
CA ILE A 441 21.88 -40.13 63.62
C ILE A 441 22.48 -41.37 64.28
N LEU A 442 23.75 -41.66 64.01
CA LEU A 442 24.45 -42.79 64.65
C LEU A 442 24.59 -42.60 66.16
N GLU A 443 24.85 -41.36 66.60
CA GLU A 443 24.90 -41.01 68.02
C GLU A 443 23.52 -41.13 68.69
N TYR A 444 22.47 -40.60 68.07
CA TYR A 444 21.08 -40.74 68.54
C TYR A 444 20.69 -42.20 68.70
N LYS A 445 21.05 -43.06 67.75
CA LYS A 445 20.79 -44.50 67.82
C LYS A 445 21.49 -45.20 68.99
N ARG A 446 22.68 -44.73 69.36
CA ARG A 446 23.44 -45.27 70.50
C ARG A 446 22.86 -44.84 71.85
N GLN A 447 22.40 -43.59 71.95
CA GLN A 447 22.00 -43.00 73.23
C GLN A 447 20.50 -43.12 73.53
N SER A 448 19.65 -43.28 72.51
CA SER A 448 18.19 -43.31 72.70
C SER A 448 17.69 -44.71 73.09
N LEU A 449 17.43 -44.91 74.39
CA LEU A 449 16.75 -46.10 74.93
C LEU A 449 15.38 -46.34 74.27
N HIS A 450 14.67 -45.27 73.91
CA HIS A 450 13.37 -45.35 73.25
C HIS A 450 13.48 -45.91 71.83
N HIS A 451 14.53 -45.54 71.08
CA HIS A 451 14.76 -46.04 69.72
C HIS A 451 15.22 -47.50 69.72
N GLN A 452 16.03 -47.91 70.71
CA GLN A 452 16.45 -49.31 70.89
C GLN A 452 15.24 -50.20 71.21
N ALA A 453 14.38 -49.79 72.13
CA ALA A 453 13.14 -50.52 72.45
C ALA A 453 12.15 -50.59 71.28
N LEU A 454 12.16 -49.60 70.38
CA LEU A 454 11.36 -49.60 69.15
C LEU A 454 11.88 -50.60 68.12
N LEU A 455 13.21 -50.71 67.96
CA LEU A 455 13.80 -51.73 67.08
C LEU A 455 13.48 -53.14 67.59
N ASP A 456 13.64 -53.40 68.89
CA ASP A 456 13.38 -54.71 69.50
C ASP A 456 11.92 -55.19 69.32
N ARG A 457 10.95 -54.27 69.28
CA ARG A 457 9.53 -54.59 69.00
C ARG A 457 9.24 -54.97 67.55
N TYR A 458 10.04 -54.50 66.60
CA TYR A 458 9.83 -54.74 65.16
C TYR A 458 10.80 -55.78 64.57
N SER A 459 11.75 -56.28 65.36
CA SER A 459 12.66 -57.39 65.00
C SER A 459 12.27 -58.75 65.59
N GLY A 460 11.06 -58.87 66.16
CA GLY A 460 10.44 -60.12 66.58
C GLY A 460 9.61 -60.78 65.48
#